data_AF-A0A1G2H108-F1
#
_entry.id   AF-A0A1G2H108-F1
#
_cell.length_a   1.000
_cell.length_b   1.000
_cell.length_c   1.000
_cell.angle_alpha   90.00
_cell.angle_beta   90.00
_cell.angle_gamma   90.00
#
_symmetry.space_group_name_H-M   'P 1'
#
loop_
_entity.id
_entity.type
_entity.pdbx_description
1 polymer ?
#
loop_
_entity_poly.entity_id
_entity_poly.type
_entity_poly.pdbx_seq_one_letter_code
_entity_poly.pdbx_strand_id
1 'polypeptide(L)'
;MNGDIDRLIQFVAKHFIFDNKTYPELANASDEKRLFFAIRHSALHLAKTSGKIATVVEAVDHGKEIDMAQLKIDIPKALITVLRLVEVIGMSEDDIIRAIEKKYNDKI
;
A
#
# COMPACT_ATOMS: atom_id res chain seq x y z
N MET A 1 -17.76 3.75 11.54
CA MET A 1 -16.73 4.74 11.16
C MET A 1 -17.03 5.11 9.73
N ASN A 2 -17.51 6.33 9.45
CA ASN A 2 -17.65 6.73 8.05
C ASN A 2 -16.30 7.29 7.60
N GLY A 3 -15.30 6.39 7.53
CA GLY A 3 -14.08 6.63 6.78
C GLY A 3 -14.41 6.48 5.30
N ASP A 4 -13.75 7.27 4.46
CA ASP A 4 -13.90 7.25 3.01
C ASP A 4 -12.60 6.68 2.45
N ILE A 5 -12.57 5.35 2.28
CA ILE A 5 -11.37 4.65 1.79
C ILE A 5 -11.10 5.11 0.36
N ASP A 6 -12.14 5.30 -0.45
CA ASP A 6 -12.06 5.85 -1.80
C ASP A 6 -11.36 7.21 -1.81
N ARG A 7 -11.69 8.12 -0.89
CA ARG A 7 -10.97 9.39 -0.73
C ARG A 7 -9.49 9.19 -0.42
N LEU A 8 -9.13 8.20 0.40
CA LEU A 8 -7.71 7.90 0.67
C LEU A 8 -7.02 7.30 -0.56
N ILE A 9 -7.69 6.42 -1.29
CA ILE A 9 -7.20 5.86 -2.56
C ILE A 9 -6.90 7.00 -3.54
N GLN A 10 -7.86 7.90 -3.75
CA GLN A 10 -7.72 9.06 -4.64
C GLN A 10 -6.62 10.02 -4.17
N PHE A 11 -6.54 10.28 -2.86
CA PHE A 11 -5.50 11.12 -2.29
C PHE A 11 -4.11 10.53 -2.56
N VAL A 12 -3.91 9.24 -2.27
CA VAL A 12 -2.65 8.56 -2.55
C VAL A 12 -2.34 8.57 -4.04
N ALA A 13 -3.32 8.27 -4.89
CA ALA A 13 -3.13 8.25 -6.34
C ALA A 13 -2.65 9.60 -6.91
N LYS A 14 -3.19 10.69 -6.38
CA LYS A 14 -2.79 12.05 -6.76
C LYS A 14 -1.34 12.37 -6.39
N HIS A 15 -0.83 11.80 -5.29
CA HIS A 15 0.49 12.13 -4.75
C HIS A 15 1.60 11.12 -5.15
N PHE A 16 1.23 9.91 -5.56
CA PHE A 16 2.15 8.84 -5.96
C PHE A 16 1.89 8.43 -7.42
N ILE A 17 2.41 9.24 -8.34
CA ILE A 17 2.16 9.12 -9.78
C ILE A 17 3.23 8.23 -10.44
N PHE A 18 2.80 7.25 -11.23
CA PHE A 18 3.67 6.43 -12.07
C PHE A 18 3.76 6.98 -13.50
N ASP A 19 4.44 8.11 -13.66
CA ASP A 19 4.67 8.74 -14.97
C ASP A 19 6.16 8.89 -15.30
N ASN A 20 6.45 9.39 -16.49
CA ASN A 20 7.83 9.60 -16.96
C ASN A 20 8.52 10.82 -16.33
N LYS A 21 7.80 11.68 -15.61
CA LYS A 21 8.41 12.81 -14.87
C LYS A 21 9.03 12.29 -13.57
N THR A 22 8.36 11.37 -12.90
CA THR A 22 8.86 10.72 -11.69
C THR A 22 9.78 9.54 -12.03
N TYR A 23 9.45 8.77 -13.07
CA TYR A 23 10.17 7.55 -13.46
C TYR A 23 10.58 7.60 -14.95
N PRO A 24 11.77 8.11 -15.28
CA PRO A 24 12.21 8.29 -16.68
C PRO A 24 12.14 7.02 -17.54
N GLU A 25 12.27 5.82 -16.94
CA GLU A 25 12.12 4.52 -17.61
C GLU A 25 10.71 4.25 -18.17
N LEU A 26 9.71 5.03 -17.75
CA LEU A 26 8.35 4.99 -18.28
C LEU A 26 8.18 5.87 -19.53
N ALA A 27 9.25 6.54 -19.99
CA ALA A 27 9.23 7.24 -21.26
C ALA A 27 8.90 6.26 -22.40
N ASN A 28 7.82 6.56 -23.13
CA ASN A 28 7.29 5.72 -24.22
C ASN A 28 6.86 4.30 -23.80
N ALA A 29 6.70 4.03 -22.50
CA ALA A 29 6.13 2.76 -22.04
C ALA A 29 4.65 2.66 -22.44
N SER A 30 4.23 1.47 -22.90
CA SER A 30 2.82 1.14 -23.08
C SER A 30 2.09 1.14 -21.73
N ASP A 31 0.76 1.24 -21.77
CA ASP A 31 -0.06 1.21 -20.56
C ASP A 31 0.13 -0.09 -19.77
N GLU A 32 0.27 -1.22 -20.46
CA GLU A 32 0.59 -2.52 -19.84
C GLU A 32 1.95 -2.49 -19.11
N LYS A 33 2.99 -1.91 -19.73
CA LYS A 33 4.31 -1.78 -19.10
C LYS A 33 4.26 -0.85 -17.89
N ARG A 34 3.48 0.24 -17.96
CA ARG A 34 3.28 1.17 -16.84
C ARG A 34 2.54 0.48 -15.69
N LEU A 35 1.50 -0.29 -15.99
CA LEU A 35 0.77 -1.09 -15.01
C LEU A 35 1.69 -2.11 -14.32
N PHE A 36 2.46 -2.88 -15.10
CA PHE A 36 3.41 -3.85 -14.55
C PHE A 36 4.47 -3.17 -13.67
N PHE A 37 5.00 -2.03 -14.11
CA PHE A 37 5.93 -1.22 -13.32
C PHE A 37 5.30 -0.78 -11.99
N ALA A 38 4.10 -0.20 -12.03
CA ALA A 38 3.39 0.28 -10.85
C ALA A 38 3.15 -0.84 -9.83
N ILE A 39 2.71 -2.02 -10.28
CA ILE A 39 2.51 -3.20 -9.44
C ILE A 39 3.83 -3.65 -8.81
N ARG A 40 4.87 -3.87 -9.64
CA ARG A 40 6.19 -4.32 -9.17
C ARG A 40 6.79 -3.32 -8.18
N HIS A 41 6.79 -2.04 -8.53
CA HIS A 41 7.37 -0.97 -7.70
C HIS A 41 6.68 -0.90 -6.34
N SER A 42 5.35 -0.88 -6.34
CA SER A 42 4.59 -0.84 -5.09
C SER A 42 4.78 -2.12 -4.25
N ALA A 43 4.80 -3.31 -4.87
CA ALA A 43 5.08 -4.56 -4.15
C ALA A 43 6.45 -4.55 -3.47
N LEU A 44 7.49 -4.02 -4.14
CA LEU A 44 8.83 -3.88 -3.54
C LEU A 44 8.85 -2.90 -2.37
N HIS A 45 8.13 -1.77 -2.47
CA HIS A 45 7.99 -0.82 -1.37
C HIS A 45 7.21 -1.39 -0.18
N LEU A 46 6.18 -2.20 -0.44
CA LEU A 46 5.43 -2.92 0.60
C LEU A 46 6.32 -3.95 1.30
N ALA A 47 7.10 -4.74 0.55
CA ALA A 47 8.03 -5.71 1.11
C ALA A 47 9.09 -5.03 1.98
N LYS A 48 9.70 -3.93 1.49
CA LYS A 48 10.67 -3.13 2.25
C LYS A 48 10.08 -2.60 3.57
N THR A 49 8.86 -2.09 3.53
CA THR A 49 8.21 -1.52 4.72
C THR A 49 7.79 -2.62 5.70
N SER A 50 7.30 -3.74 5.19
CA SER A 50 6.98 -4.93 6.00
C SER A 50 8.21 -5.48 6.71
N GLY A 51 9.37 -5.48 6.05
CA GLY A 51 10.65 -5.86 6.66
C GLY A 51 11.03 -4.96 7.84
N LYS A 52 10.80 -3.65 7.75
CA LYS A 52 11.05 -2.73 8.87
C LYS A 52 10.14 -2.99 10.06
N ILE A 53 8.86 -3.25 9.79
CA ILE A 53 7.90 -3.63 10.84
C ILE A 53 8.35 -4.93 11.50
N ALA A 54 8.76 -5.92 10.71
CA ALA A 54 9.29 -7.18 11.21
C ALA A 54 10.54 -6.99 12.07
N THR A 55 11.46 -6.11 11.69
CA THR A 55 12.65 -5.78 12.51
C THR A 55 12.27 -5.20 13.88
N VAL A 56 11.21 -4.38 13.98
CA VAL A 56 10.72 -3.88 15.27
C VAL A 56 10.18 -5.02 16.14
N VAL A 57 9.49 -5.99 15.54
CA VAL A 57 8.96 -7.16 16.27
C VAL A 57 10.09 -8.10 16.68
N GLU A 58 11.03 -8.40 15.79
CA GLU A 58 12.22 -9.22 16.08
C GLU A 58 13.04 -8.63 17.23
N ALA A 59 13.18 -7.31 17.29
CA ALA A 59 13.82 -6.63 18.42
C ALA A 59 13.14 -6.95 19.77
N VAL A 60 11.82 -7.06 19.80
CA VAL A 60 11.05 -7.45 21.00
C VAL A 60 11.31 -8.90 21.37
N ASP A 61 11.36 -9.80 20.39
CA ASP A 61 11.70 -11.21 20.61
C ASP A 61 13.10 -11.39 21.21
N HIS A 62 14.00 -10.42 21.00
CA HIS A 62 15.32 -10.34 21.61
C HIS A 62 15.38 -9.51 22.91
N GLY A 63 14.23 -9.21 23.53
CA GLY A 63 14.13 -8.58 24.84
C GLY A 63 14.23 -7.05 24.84
N LYS A 64 14.10 -6.39 23.68
CA LYS A 64 13.98 -4.92 23.62
C LYS A 64 12.53 -4.48 23.82
N GLU A 65 12.33 -3.21 24.18
CA GLU A 65 11.01 -2.60 24.18
C GLU A 65 10.49 -2.39 22.75
N ILE A 66 9.16 -2.44 22.58
CA ILE A 66 8.52 -2.20 21.30
C ILE A 66 8.64 -0.74 20.86
N ASP A 67 9.23 -0.49 19.70
CA ASP A 67 9.36 0.85 19.13
C ASP A 67 8.05 1.31 18.48
N MET A 68 7.12 1.80 19.31
CA MET A 68 5.84 2.33 18.86
C MET A 68 5.98 3.57 17.96
N ALA A 69 7.06 4.34 18.08
CA ALA A 69 7.28 5.51 17.24
C ALA A 69 7.59 5.08 15.80
N GLN A 70 8.45 4.08 15.64
CA GLN A 70 8.77 3.51 14.33
C GLN A 70 7.55 2.83 13.69
N LEU A 71 6.76 2.07 14.47
CA LEU A 71 5.52 1.45 13.95
C LEU A 71 4.51 2.48 13.46
N LYS A 72 4.32 3.59 14.19
CA LYS A 72 3.44 4.70 13.78
C LYS A 72 3.91 5.39 12.49
N ILE A 73 5.19 5.24 12.12
CA ILE A 73 5.75 5.76 10.87
C ILE A 73 5.60 4.75 9.73
N ASP A 74 5.86 3.46 9.97
CA ASP A 74 5.91 2.45 8.92
C ASP A 74 4.53 1.89 8.56
N ILE A 75 3.59 1.79 9.50
CA ILE A 75 2.22 1.32 9.21
C ILE A 75 1.52 2.21 8.18
N PRO A 76 1.48 3.56 8.33
CA PRO A 76 0.88 4.41 7.30
C PRO A 76 1.59 4.31 5.94
N LYS A 77 2.91 4.10 5.91
CA LYS A 77 3.66 3.92 4.65
C LYS A 77 3.28 2.62 3.93
N ALA A 78 3.10 1.54 4.69
CA ALA A 78 2.60 0.29 4.15
C ALA A 78 1.18 0.48 3.60
N LEU A 79 0.31 1.16 4.36
CA LEU A 79 -1.06 1.45 3.92
C LEU A 79 -1.10 2.29 2.65
N ILE A 80 -0.31 3.37 2.56
CA ILE A 80 -0.20 4.19 1.34
C ILE A 80 0.17 3.32 0.14
N THR A 81 1.13 2.40 0.30
CA THR A 81 1.56 1.51 -0.77
C THR A 81 0.44 0.54 -1.19
N VAL A 82 -0.32 0.01 -0.22
CA VAL A 82 -1.47 -0.86 -0.48
C VAL A 82 -2.59 -0.10 -1.20
N LEU A 83 -2.93 1.12 -0.76
CA LEU A 83 -3.96 1.93 -1.40
C LEU A 83 -3.58 2.34 -2.82
N ARG A 84 -2.29 2.58 -3.08
CA ARG A 84 -1.80 2.79 -4.44
C ARG A 84 -1.95 1.52 -5.29
N LEU A 85 -1.64 0.35 -4.74
CA LEU A 85 -1.84 -0.94 -5.44
C LEU A 85 -3.31 -1.18 -5.78
N VAL A 86 -4.21 -0.95 -4.83
CA VAL A 86 -5.67 -1.04 -5.00
C VAL A 86 -6.12 -0.20 -6.20
N GLU A 87 -5.71 1.06 -6.28
CA GLU A 87 -6.05 1.91 -7.43
C GLU A 87 -5.49 1.35 -8.74
N VAL A 88 -4.22 0.94 -8.74
CA VAL A 88 -3.51 0.49 -9.94
C VAL A 88 -4.14 -0.75 -10.55
N ILE A 89 -4.65 -1.66 -9.70
CA ILE A 89 -5.35 -2.87 -10.14
C ILE A 89 -6.86 -2.66 -10.35
N GLY A 90 -7.35 -1.43 -10.21
CA GLY A 90 -8.74 -1.06 -10.46
C GLY A 90 -9.72 -1.54 -9.40
N MET A 91 -9.28 -1.73 -8.16
CA MET A 91 -10.17 -2.05 -7.05
C MET A 91 -10.76 -0.76 -6.44
N SER A 92 -12.06 -0.78 -6.19
CA SER A 92 -12.79 0.25 -5.45
C SER A 92 -12.86 -0.04 -3.94
N GLU A 93 -13.28 0.93 -3.14
CA GLU A 93 -13.65 0.70 -1.73
C GLU A 93 -14.64 -0.46 -1.56
N ASP A 94 -15.70 -0.51 -2.37
CA ASP A 94 -16.69 -1.60 -2.32
C ASP A 94 -16.06 -2.98 -2.58
N ASP A 95 -15.06 -3.07 -3.46
CA ASP A 95 -14.34 -4.32 -3.72
C ASP A 95 -13.53 -4.77 -2.50
N ILE A 96 -12.90 -3.81 -1.81
CA ILE A 96 -12.12 -4.07 -0.59
C ILE A 96 -13.04 -4.52 0.54
N ILE A 97 -14.13 -3.78 0.78
CA ILE A 97 -15.10 -4.07 1.84
C ILE A 97 -15.68 -5.47 1.63
N ARG A 98 -16.21 -5.74 0.42
CA ARG A 98 -16.76 -7.06 0.08
C ARG A 98 -15.75 -8.19 0.24
N ALA A 99 -14.49 -7.98 -0.14
CA ALA A 99 -13.45 -8.98 0.02
C ALA A 99 -13.13 -9.28 1.50
N ILE A 100 -13.13 -8.25 2.35
CA ILE A 100 -12.89 -8.38 3.80
C ILE A 100 -14.09 -9.05 4.48
N GLU A 101 -15.31 -8.59 4.23
CA GLU A 101 -16.55 -9.17 4.76
C GLU A 101 -16.68 -10.65 4.41
N LYS A 102 -16.44 -10.99 3.13
CA LYS A 102 -16.41 -12.38 2.66
C LYS A 102 -15.41 -13.24 3.41
N LYS A 103 -14.27 -12.69 3.83
CA LYS A 103 -13.25 -13.43 4.58
C LYS A 103 -13.72 -13.77 6.00
N TYR A 104 -14.51 -12.90 6.64
CA TYR A 104 -14.97 -13.08 8.02
C TYR A 104 -16.39 -13.67 8.14
N ASN A 105 -17.10 -13.88 7.02
CA ASN A 105 -18.51 -14.30 6.97
C ASN A 105 -19.48 -13.33 7.67
N ASP A 106 -19.02 -12.13 8.03
CA ASP A 106 -19.87 -11.06 8.52
C ASP A 106 -20.48 -10.35 7.32
N LYS A 107 -21.79 -10.49 7.14
CA LYS A 107 -22.58 -9.63 6.23
C LYS A 107 -23.00 -8.41 7.04
N ILE A 108 -22.20 -7.35 7.04
CA ILE A 108 -22.58 -6.06 7.62
C ILE A 108 -23.40 -5.28 6.60
#